data_AF-A0A951HTG0-F1
#
_entry.id   AF-A0A951HTG0-F1
#
_cell.length_a   1.000
_cell.length_b   1.000
_cell.length_c   1.000
_cell.angle_alpha   90.00
_cell.angle_beta   90.00
_cell.angle_gamma   90.00
#
_symmetry.space_group_name_H-M   'P 1'
#
loop_
_entity.id
_entity.type
_entity.pdbx_description
1 polymer ?
#
loop_
_entity_poly.entity_id
_entity_poly.type
_entity_poly.pdbx_seq_one_letter_code
_entity_poly.pdbx_strand_id
1 'polypeptide(L)'
;MARVKAFVVNAIENARAVEKPFHHLELENIFPPDIYAKMLALMPQAVEYRPMHGGGRARAEDGTNTRVKIDLFPEYIRHMAPEKRALWDIVGRALCSRPVKEAFARRLEPGLRKRFGDKFLKTGLYPIPILTRDIPGYSIPPHPDTRWKGITVQLYLPRDESHTTIGTIFHEELPDGSLPKRSQMRFAPNTGYAFAVGKDTWHSADRVPDTVVTRDSILLTYFVDNTLLTVLRNRGKRLGNFLLNEFRSRGRAA
;
A
#
# COMPACT_ATOMS: atom_id res chain seq x y z
N MET A 1 8.77 -11.85 14.15
CA MET A 1 8.15 -10.50 14.19
C MET A 1 9.13 -9.39 14.58
N ALA A 2 9.81 -9.45 15.74
CA ALA A 2 10.65 -8.35 16.23
C ALA A 2 11.76 -7.92 15.25
N ARG A 3 12.46 -8.88 14.64
CA ARG A 3 13.47 -8.65 13.59
C ARG A 3 12.92 -7.88 12.38
N VAL A 4 11.80 -8.34 11.81
CA VAL A 4 11.17 -7.69 10.64
C VAL A 4 10.78 -6.25 10.97
N LYS A 5 10.13 -6.04 12.12
CA LYS A 5 9.77 -4.71 12.61
C LYS A 5 10.98 -3.78 12.72
N ALA A 6 12.04 -4.23 13.40
CA ALA A 6 13.23 -3.41 13.61
C ALA A 6 13.91 -3.05 12.27
N PHE A 7 13.99 -4.01 11.36
CA PHE A 7 14.55 -3.80 10.02
C PHE A 7 13.73 -2.78 9.21
N VAL A 8 12.40 -2.92 9.20
CA VAL A 8 11.49 -1.97 8.53
C VAL A 8 11.65 -0.57 9.11
N VAL A 9 11.72 -0.41 10.44
CA VAL A 9 11.97 0.89 11.07
C VAL A 9 13.30 1.48 10.58
N ASN A 10 14.38 0.68 10.60
CA ASN A 10 15.69 1.13 10.15
C ASN A 10 15.67 1.58 8.68
N ALA A 11 15.01 0.81 7.80
CA ALA A 11 14.87 1.16 6.39
C ALA A 11 14.09 2.47 6.19
N ILE A 12 13.04 2.72 6.99
CA ILE A 12 12.28 3.98 6.94
C ILE A 12 13.11 5.18 7.40
N GLU A 13 13.85 5.03 8.52
CA GLU A 13 14.67 6.12 9.05
C GLU A 13 15.80 6.51 8.09
N ASN A 14 16.34 5.55 7.35
CA ASN A 14 17.40 5.77 6.36
C ASN A 14 16.88 6.01 4.94
N ALA A 15 15.56 6.05 4.73
CA ALA A 15 14.95 6.26 3.43
C ALA A 15 15.35 7.63 2.85
N ARG A 16 15.58 7.69 1.53
CA ARG A 16 15.85 8.94 0.84
C ARG A 16 14.61 9.83 0.88
N ALA A 17 14.74 11.05 1.36
CA ALA A 17 13.69 12.06 1.30
C ALA A 17 13.85 12.91 0.03
N VAL A 18 12.75 13.16 -0.66
CA VAL A 18 12.70 13.94 -1.91
C VAL A 18 11.60 14.98 -1.77
N GLU A 19 11.91 16.25 -2.05
CA GLU A 19 10.98 17.36 -1.83
C GLU A 19 10.04 17.64 -3.01
N LYS A 20 10.43 17.28 -4.22
CA LYS A 20 9.68 17.56 -5.45
C LYS A 20 9.20 16.26 -6.11
N PRO A 21 7.96 16.20 -6.66
CA PRO A 21 6.98 17.30 -6.74
C PRO A 21 6.27 17.63 -5.42
N PHE A 22 6.39 16.76 -4.43
CA PHE A 22 5.99 16.97 -3.03
C PHE A 22 6.88 16.12 -2.14
N HIS A 23 6.93 16.43 -0.84
CA HIS A 23 7.76 15.68 0.11
C HIS A 23 7.33 14.22 0.22
N HIS A 24 8.23 13.31 -0.16
CA HIS A 24 8.04 11.87 -0.10
C HIS A 24 9.34 11.14 0.27
N LEU A 25 9.19 9.87 0.66
CA LEU A 25 10.28 8.96 0.90
C LEU A 25 10.37 7.96 -0.24
N GLU A 26 11.58 7.72 -0.74
CA GLU A 26 11.94 6.59 -1.59
C GLU A 26 12.55 5.51 -0.69
N LEU A 27 11.94 4.32 -0.71
CA LEU A 27 12.30 3.19 0.14
C LEU A 27 13.08 2.17 -0.68
N GLU A 28 14.19 1.71 -0.13
CA GLU A 28 14.98 0.61 -0.67
C GLU A 28 15.24 -0.41 0.42
N ASN A 29 15.27 -1.69 0.05
CA ASN A 29 15.49 -2.80 0.96
C ASN A 29 14.60 -2.70 2.21
N ILE A 30 13.28 -2.54 2.02
CA ILE A 30 12.35 -2.30 3.14
C ILE A 30 12.17 -3.53 4.05
N PHE A 31 12.24 -4.74 3.49
CA PHE A 31 12.19 -6.01 4.23
C PHE A 31 13.56 -6.68 4.29
N PRO A 32 13.85 -7.50 5.33
CA PRO A 32 15.05 -8.33 5.33
C PRO A 32 15.12 -9.20 4.06
N PRO A 33 16.28 -9.34 3.40
CA PRO A 33 16.37 -10.03 2.10
C PRO A 33 15.80 -11.46 2.11
N ASP A 34 16.04 -12.23 3.19
CA ASP A 34 15.50 -13.58 3.37
C ASP A 34 13.98 -13.60 3.53
N ILE A 35 13.40 -12.56 4.15
CA ILE A 35 11.96 -12.41 4.31
C ILE A 35 11.34 -12.00 2.98
N TYR A 36 11.97 -11.09 2.23
CA TYR A 36 11.51 -10.71 0.91
C TYR A 36 11.50 -11.90 -0.05
N ALA A 37 12.58 -12.69 -0.09
CA ALA A 37 12.64 -13.92 -0.88
C ALA A 37 11.52 -14.90 -0.50
N LYS A 38 11.24 -15.07 0.80
CA LYS A 38 10.10 -15.88 1.27
C LYS A 38 8.75 -15.30 0.87
N MET A 39 8.58 -13.97 0.85
CA MET A 39 7.34 -13.32 0.38
C MET A 39 7.08 -13.62 -1.09
N LEU A 40 8.12 -13.64 -1.92
CA LEU A 40 8.01 -14.01 -3.34
C LEU A 40 7.72 -15.51 -3.50
N ALA A 41 8.35 -16.38 -2.71
CA ALA A 41 8.13 -17.82 -2.77
C ALA A 41 6.73 -18.24 -2.28
N LEU A 42 6.21 -17.54 -1.27
CA LEU A 42 4.92 -17.80 -0.63
C LEU A 42 3.86 -16.76 -1.05
N MET A 43 4.01 -16.19 -2.25
CA MET A 43 3.01 -15.29 -2.81
C MET A 43 1.67 -16.03 -2.96
N PRO A 44 0.53 -15.43 -2.56
CA PRO A 44 -0.78 -16.05 -2.76
C PRO A 44 -1.07 -16.29 -4.24
N GLN A 45 -1.82 -17.36 -4.52
CA GLN A 45 -2.33 -17.66 -5.85
C GLN A 45 -3.51 -16.74 -6.18
N ALA A 46 -3.79 -16.54 -7.47
CA ALA A 46 -4.86 -15.64 -7.93
C ALA A 46 -6.22 -15.94 -7.27
N VAL A 47 -6.55 -17.21 -7.08
CA VAL A 47 -7.79 -17.65 -6.43
C VAL A 47 -7.90 -17.21 -4.98
N GLU A 48 -6.79 -16.98 -4.28
CA GLU A 48 -6.77 -16.54 -2.87
C GLU A 48 -7.11 -15.05 -2.73
N TYR A 49 -7.01 -14.26 -3.81
CA TYR A 49 -7.37 -12.85 -3.80
C TYR A 49 -8.88 -12.64 -3.99
N ARG A 50 -9.34 -11.45 -3.60
CA ARG A 50 -10.69 -10.95 -3.90
C ARG A 50 -10.64 -9.66 -4.72
N PRO A 51 -11.64 -9.38 -5.56
CA PRO A 51 -11.73 -8.10 -6.26
C PRO A 51 -11.66 -6.89 -5.33
N MET A 52 -10.85 -5.90 -5.70
CA MET A 52 -10.79 -4.61 -5.03
C MET A 52 -11.74 -3.63 -5.72
N HIS A 53 -12.86 -3.34 -5.07
CA HIS A 53 -13.85 -2.39 -5.60
C HIS A 53 -13.43 -0.96 -5.26
N GLY A 54 -13.37 -0.10 -6.27
CA GLY A 54 -13.04 1.33 -6.14
C GLY A 54 -11.54 1.64 -6.29
N GLY A 55 -11.23 2.59 -7.17
CA GLY A 55 -9.89 3.18 -7.33
C GLY A 55 -9.35 3.10 -8.76
N GLY A 56 -9.53 1.98 -9.46
CA GLY A 56 -9.27 1.86 -10.89
C GLY A 56 -10.56 1.44 -11.58
N ARG A 57 -11.08 2.27 -12.50
CA ARG A 57 -12.28 1.93 -13.28
C ARG A 57 -11.98 0.97 -14.43
N ALA A 58 -10.70 0.64 -14.65
CA ALA A 58 -10.28 -0.28 -15.68
C ALA A 58 -10.77 -1.69 -15.34
N ARG A 59 -11.65 -2.23 -16.18
CA ARG A 59 -11.90 -3.67 -16.27
C ARG A 59 -11.07 -4.21 -17.42
N ALA A 60 -10.70 -5.48 -17.36
CA ALA A 60 -10.18 -6.16 -18.52
C ALA A 60 -11.30 -6.29 -19.57
N GLU A 61 -10.94 -6.64 -20.81
CA GLU A 61 -11.90 -6.77 -21.91
C GLU A 61 -13.00 -7.81 -21.62
N ASP A 62 -12.65 -8.85 -20.86
CA ASP A 62 -13.57 -9.90 -20.39
C ASP A 62 -14.43 -9.48 -19.17
N GLY A 63 -14.34 -8.22 -18.73
CA GLY A 63 -15.08 -7.69 -17.59
C GLY A 63 -14.48 -8.02 -16.22
N THR A 64 -13.36 -8.73 -16.16
CA THR A 64 -12.70 -9.05 -14.88
C THR A 64 -12.09 -7.82 -14.21
N ASN A 65 -11.94 -7.88 -12.88
CA ASN A 65 -11.34 -6.79 -12.12
C ASN A 65 -9.83 -6.80 -12.33
N THR A 66 -9.28 -5.68 -12.80
CA THR A 66 -7.84 -5.53 -13.06
C THR A 66 -7.00 -5.36 -11.78
N ARG A 67 -7.66 -5.24 -10.61
CA ARG A 67 -7.03 -5.25 -9.29
C ARG A 67 -7.74 -6.19 -8.34
N VAL A 68 -6.96 -7.03 -7.70
CA VAL A 68 -7.40 -7.92 -6.62
C VAL A 68 -6.56 -7.69 -5.36
N LYS A 69 -7.07 -8.11 -4.20
CA LYS A 69 -6.47 -7.80 -2.91
C LYS A 69 -6.61 -8.88 -1.85
N ILE A 70 -5.76 -8.82 -0.84
CA ILE A 70 -5.83 -9.53 0.45
C ILE A 70 -5.47 -8.53 1.55
N ASP A 71 -6.36 -8.36 2.53
CA ASP A 71 -6.09 -7.53 3.71
C ASP A 71 -5.18 -8.33 4.66
N LEU A 72 -4.02 -7.79 5.03
CA LEU A 72 -3.00 -8.50 5.83
C LEU A 72 -3.25 -8.38 7.34
N PHE A 73 -4.49 -8.66 7.76
CA PHE A 73 -4.82 -8.83 9.18
C PHE A 73 -5.06 -10.32 9.50
N PRO A 74 -4.81 -10.76 10.74
CA PRO A 74 -4.86 -12.18 11.12
C PRO A 74 -6.16 -12.87 10.72
N GLU A 75 -7.30 -12.19 10.88
CA GLU A 75 -8.61 -12.74 10.59
C GLU A 75 -8.91 -12.93 9.09
N TYR A 76 -8.21 -12.22 8.20
CA TYR A 76 -8.40 -12.34 6.74
C TYR A 76 -7.53 -13.39 6.10
N ILE A 77 -6.37 -13.67 6.71
CA ILE A 77 -5.40 -14.67 6.23
C ILE A 77 -5.57 -16.01 6.94
N ARG A 78 -6.57 -16.16 7.82
CA ARG A 78 -6.72 -17.34 8.69
C ARG A 78 -6.90 -18.66 7.93
N HIS A 79 -7.47 -18.60 6.73
CA HIS A 79 -7.73 -19.74 5.83
C HIS A 79 -6.59 -20.01 4.83
N MET A 80 -5.49 -19.24 4.87
CA MET A 80 -4.32 -19.55 4.07
C MET A 80 -3.63 -20.82 4.56
N ALA A 81 -2.89 -21.47 3.67
CA ALA A 81 -1.98 -22.55 4.04
C ALA A 81 -1.05 -22.12 5.19
N PRO A 82 -0.71 -23.01 6.15
CA PRO A 82 -0.02 -22.62 7.39
C PRO A 82 1.25 -21.79 7.19
N GLU A 83 2.09 -22.14 6.21
CA GLU A 83 3.34 -21.43 5.92
C GLU A 83 3.11 -20.01 5.38
N LYS A 84 2.20 -19.86 4.41
CA LYS A 84 1.77 -18.55 3.89
C LYS A 84 1.21 -17.69 5.02
N ARG A 85 0.31 -18.25 5.83
CA ARG A 85 -0.30 -17.56 6.97
C ARG A 85 0.75 -17.06 7.95
N ALA A 86 1.72 -17.91 8.33
CA ALA A 86 2.76 -17.54 9.27
C ALA A 86 3.62 -16.38 8.76
N LEU A 87 4.02 -16.41 7.48
CA LEU A 87 4.79 -15.33 6.89
C LEU A 87 3.99 -14.02 6.80
N TRP A 88 2.80 -14.06 6.20
CA TRP A 88 1.99 -12.87 5.96
C TRP A 88 1.44 -12.26 7.25
N ASP A 89 1.22 -13.05 8.31
CA ASP A 89 0.91 -12.55 9.66
C ASP A 89 2.07 -11.73 10.25
N ILE A 90 3.30 -12.24 10.13
CA ILE A 90 4.51 -11.53 10.59
C ILE A 90 4.66 -10.19 9.86
N VAL A 91 4.49 -10.18 8.53
CA VAL A 91 4.59 -8.97 7.70
C VAL A 91 3.48 -7.97 8.07
N GLY A 92 2.23 -8.42 8.10
CA GLY A 92 1.07 -7.58 8.45
C GLY A 92 1.19 -6.95 9.83
N ARG A 93 1.59 -7.73 10.85
CA ARG A 93 1.81 -7.23 12.21
C ARG A 93 2.98 -6.24 12.30
N ALA A 94 4.07 -6.49 11.57
CA ALA A 94 5.20 -5.57 11.55
C ALA A 94 4.80 -4.21 10.97
N LEU A 95 4.10 -4.19 9.83
CA LEU A 95 3.63 -2.97 9.17
C LEU A 95 2.56 -2.22 10.00
N CYS A 96 1.74 -2.94 10.76
CA CYS A 96 0.77 -2.34 11.69
C CYS A 96 1.38 -1.86 13.02
N SER A 97 2.66 -2.14 13.27
CA SER A 97 3.25 -1.88 14.57
C SER A 97 3.42 -0.38 14.84
N ARG A 98 3.30 -0.01 16.13
CA ARG A 98 3.49 1.37 16.57
C ARG A 98 4.85 1.96 16.14
N PRO A 99 6.00 1.26 16.29
CA PRO A 99 7.29 1.81 15.87
C PRO A 99 7.38 2.12 14.38
N VAL A 100 6.82 1.27 13.51
CA VAL A 100 6.81 1.53 12.05
C VAL A 100 5.95 2.73 11.71
N LYS A 101 4.77 2.84 12.33
CA LYS A 101 3.90 4.03 12.19
C LYS A 101 4.62 5.31 12.61
N GLU A 102 5.30 5.29 13.76
CA GLU A 102 6.00 6.46 14.30
C GLU A 102 7.20 6.86 13.44
N ALA A 103 7.93 5.89 12.87
CA ALA A 103 9.03 6.14 11.94
C ALA A 103 8.53 6.88 10.69
N PHE A 104 7.45 6.39 10.06
CA PHE A 104 6.84 7.10 8.94
C PHE A 104 6.35 8.49 9.34
N ALA A 105 5.69 8.61 10.49
CA ALA A 105 5.16 9.90 10.95
C ALA A 105 6.27 10.95 11.15
N ARG A 106 7.42 10.55 11.72
CA ARG A 106 8.59 11.43 11.85
C ARG A 106 9.18 11.81 10.49
N ARG A 107 9.46 10.80 9.65
CA ARG A 107 10.12 11.02 8.36
C ARG A 107 9.27 11.80 7.36
N LEU A 108 7.94 11.77 7.52
CA LEU A 108 6.97 12.53 6.71
C LEU A 108 6.45 13.79 7.41
N GLU A 109 7.16 14.29 8.42
CA GLU A 109 6.79 15.48 9.18
C GLU A 109 6.37 16.66 8.28
N PRO A 110 7.09 17.06 7.21
CA PRO A 110 6.73 18.25 6.44
C PRO A 110 5.28 18.22 5.92
N GLY A 111 4.85 17.11 5.34
CA GLY A 111 3.49 16.96 4.81
C GLY A 111 2.45 16.72 5.91
N LEU A 112 2.79 15.97 6.97
CA LEU A 112 1.87 15.75 8.09
C LEU A 112 1.63 17.02 8.90
N ARG A 113 2.67 17.80 9.19
CA ARG A 113 2.59 19.09 9.88
C ARG A 113 1.83 20.10 9.05
N LYS A 114 2.06 20.17 7.73
CA LYS A 114 1.27 21.02 6.80
C LYS A 114 -0.23 20.75 6.91
N ARG A 115 -0.62 19.49 7.11
CA ARG A 115 -2.04 19.08 7.15
C ARG A 115 -2.68 19.09 8.54
N PHE A 116 -1.94 18.67 9.56
CA PHE A 116 -2.47 18.43 10.91
C PHE A 116 -1.91 19.40 11.97
N GLY A 117 -1.06 20.35 11.57
CA GLY A 117 -0.40 21.32 12.44
C GLY A 117 0.66 20.69 13.35
N ASP A 118 1.13 21.44 14.35
CA ASP A 118 2.22 21.03 15.25
C ASP A 118 1.89 19.81 16.10
N LYS A 119 0.60 19.46 16.21
CA LYS A 119 0.12 18.27 16.91
C LYS A 119 0.04 17.04 15.99
N PHE A 120 0.68 17.05 14.81
CA PHE A 120 0.61 15.95 13.86
C PHE A 120 1.02 14.58 14.45
N LEU A 121 2.02 14.53 15.35
CA LEU A 121 2.42 13.29 16.03
C LEU A 121 1.33 12.71 16.96
N LYS A 122 0.38 13.55 17.40
CA LYS A 122 -0.77 13.13 18.21
C LYS A 122 -1.97 12.72 17.35
N THR A 123 -1.86 12.82 16.02
CA THR A 123 -2.90 12.33 15.10
C THR A 123 -2.95 10.81 15.17
N GLY A 124 -4.08 10.29 15.64
CA GLY A 124 -4.52 8.92 15.44
C GLY A 124 -4.45 8.53 13.97
N LEU A 125 -3.64 7.51 13.71
CA LEU A 125 -3.40 6.94 12.39
C LEU A 125 -3.57 5.42 12.50
N TYR A 126 -4.54 4.89 11.77
CA TYR A 126 -4.90 3.47 11.77
C TYR A 126 -4.32 2.76 10.55
N PRO A 127 -3.33 1.87 10.71
CA PRO A 127 -2.71 1.16 9.60
C PRO A 127 -3.62 0.09 9.01
N ILE A 128 -3.70 0.05 7.69
CA ILE A 128 -4.33 -1.02 6.92
C ILE A 128 -3.35 -1.46 5.82
N PRO A 129 -2.64 -2.59 6.01
CA PRO A 129 -1.83 -3.21 4.98
C PRO A 129 -2.67 -4.10 4.07
N ILE A 130 -2.60 -3.88 2.77
CA ILE A 130 -3.32 -4.64 1.75
C ILE A 130 -2.30 -5.14 0.73
N LEU A 131 -2.17 -6.45 0.59
CA LEU A 131 -1.47 -7.05 -0.55
C LEU A 131 -2.37 -6.92 -1.78
N THR A 132 -1.88 -6.27 -2.81
CA THR A 132 -2.61 -6.05 -4.06
C THR A 132 -1.86 -6.66 -5.24
N ARG A 133 -2.63 -7.17 -6.19
CA ARG A 133 -2.16 -7.62 -7.50
C ARG A 133 -2.90 -6.85 -8.57
N ASP A 134 -2.13 -6.12 -9.37
CA ASP A 134 -2.61 -5.50 -10.60
C ASP A 134 -2.23 -6.41 -11.77
N ILE A 135 -3.16 -6.60 -12.70
CA ILE A 135 -2.95 -7.37 -13.94
C ILE A 135 -2.99 -6.44 -15.15
N PRO A 136 -2.65 -6.91 -16.36
CA PRO A 136 -2.75 -6.10 -17.58
C PRO A 136 -4.06 -5.33 -17.70
N GLY A 137 -3.93 -4.08 -18.12
CA GLY A 137 -5.03 -3.14 -18.24
C GLY A 137 -5.36 -2.35 -16.98
N TYR A 138 -4.86 -2.71 -15.80
CA TYR A 138 -5.01 -1.87 -14.61
C TYR A 138 -4.39 -0.49 -14.84
N SER A 139 -5.12 0.57 -14.50
CA SER A 139 -4.61 1.93 -14.43
C SER A 139 -5.37 2.73 -13.36
N ILE A 140 -4.77 3.84 -12.93
CA ILE A 140 -5.44 4.81 -12.07
C ILE A 140 -5.06 6.23 -12.51
N PRO A 141 -6.04 7.09 -12.83
CA PRO A 141 -5.76 8.45 -13.25
C PRO A 141 -5.13 9.28 -12.11
N PRO A 142 -4.53 10.45 -12.41
CA PRO A 142 -4.02 11.37 -11.41
C PRO A 142 -5.05 11.70 -10.32
N HIS A 143 -4.65 11.58 -9.07
CA HIS A 143 -5.46 11.92 -7.90
C HIS A 143 -4.58 12.27 -6.68
N PRO A 144 -5.08 13.08 -5.73
CA PRO A 144 -4.35 13.43 -4.50
C PRO A 144 -4.68 12.51 -3.32
N ASP A 145 -5.26 11.33 -3.59
CA ASP A 145 -5.88 10.47 -2.58
C ASP A 145 -7.10 11.10 -1.85
N THR A 146 -7.78 10.31 -1.03
CA THR A 146 -8.95 10.82 -0.26
C THR A 146 -8.51 11.44 1.07
N ARG A 147 -9.25 12.46 1.54
CA ARG A 147 -9.04 13.10 2.86
C ARG A 147 -9.10 12.16 4.08
N TRP A 148 -9.53 10.92 3.90
CA TRP A 148 -9.56 9.93 5.00
C TRP A 148 -8.21 9.27 5.24
N LYS A 149 -7.32 9.30 4.26
CA LYS A 149 -5.95 8.79 4.38
C LYS A 149 -5.07 9.88 4.98
N GLY A 150 -4.18 9.52 5.90
CA GLY A 150 -3.15 10.40 6.45
C GLY A 150 -1.79 10.16 5.79
N ILE A 151 -1.39 8.89 5.64
CA ILE A 151 -0.16 8.48 4.97
C ILE A 151 -0.50 7.38 3.96
N THR A 152 0.11 7.46 2.77
CA THR A 152 0.09 6.41 1.76
C THR A 152 1.49 5.85 1.59
N VAL A 153 1.60 4.52 1.66
CA VAL A 153 2.83 3.76 1.42
C VAL A 153 2.50 2.69 0.39
N GLN A 154 3.37 2.53 -0.61
CA GLN A 154 3.32 1.39 -1.53
C GLN A 154 4.69 0.71 -1.59
N LEU A 155 4.71 -0.59 -1.32
CA LEU A 155 5.92 -1.42 -1.33
C LEU A 155 5.84 -2.40 -2.50
N TYR A 156 6.81 -2.37 -3.40
CA TYR A 156 6.83 -3.15 -4.62
C TYR A 156 7.40 -4.56 -4.40
N LEU A 157 6.72 -5.56 -4.98
CA LEU A 157 7.06 -6.97 -4.83
C LEU A 157 7.43 -7.69 -6.15
N PRO A 158 8.13 -7.07 -7.13
CA PRO A 158 8.56 -7.82 -8.31
C PRO A 158 9.67 -8.80 -7.96
N ARG A 159 9.78 -9.86 -8.76
CA ARG A 159 10.87 -10.85 -8.63
C ARG A 159 12.21 -10.29 -9.08
N ASP A 160 12.20 -9.39 -10.06
CA ASP A 160 13.37 -8.85 -10.74
C ASP A 160 13.09 -7.43 -11.28
N GLU A 161 14.03 -6.87 -12.04
CA GLU A 161 13.96 -5.53 -12.62
C GLU A 161 13.43 -5.50 -14.08
N SER A 162 12.73 -6.54 -14.55
CA SER A 162 12.23 -6.62 -15.94
C SER A 162 11.26 -5.50 -16.32
N HIS A 163 10.57 -4.89 -15.35
CA HIS A 163 9.51 -3.92 -15.59
C HIS A 163 9.62 -2.66 -14.72
N THR A 164 10.82 -2.10 -14.53
CA THR A 164 11.03 -0.97 -13.60
C THR A 164 10.20 0.28 -13.91
N THR A 165 9.71 0.45 -15.13
CA THR A 165 8.99 1.64 -15.60
C THR A 165 7.49 1.61 -15.36
N ILE A 166 6.93 0.59 -14.68
CA ILE A 166 5.48 0.51 -14.39
C ILE A 166 5.12 0.98 -12.97
N GLY A 167 6.05 1.63 -12.28
CA GLY A 167 5.79 2.17 -10.96
C GLY A 167 4.88 3.41 -11.00
N THR A 168 4.55 3.87 -9.79
CA THR A 168 3.64 5.00 -9.57
C THR A 168 4.30 6.28 -10.04
N ILE A 169 3.51 7.13 -10.67
CA ILE A 169 3.96 8.42 -11.21
C ILE A 169 3.52 9.51 -10.26
N PHE A 170 4.43 10.44 -9.94
CA PHE A 170 4.10 11.66 -9.23
C PHE A 170 4.06 12.84 -10.19
N HIS A 171 3.05 13.66 -9.98
CA HIS A 171 2.75 14.84 -10.79
C HIS A 171 2.89 16.10 -9.94
N GLU A 172 3.12 17.21 -10.62
CA GLU A 172 2.98 18.55 -10.05
C GLU A 172 1.78 19.21 -10.75
N GLU A 173 0.89 19.83 -9.97
CA GLU A 173 -0.21 20.62 -10.52
C GLU A 173 0.32 22.02 -10.85
N LEU A 174 0.31 22.37 -12.14
CA LEU A 174 0.72 23.69 -12.61
C LEU A 174 -0.46 24.70 -12.50
N PRO A 175 -0.20 26.02 -12.55
CA PRO A 175 -1.26 27.04 -12.46
C PRO A 175 -2.36 26.92 -13.53
N ASP A 176 -2.07 26.30 -14.67
CA ASP A 176 -3.04 26.03 -15.75
C ASP A 176 -3.88 24.76 -15.49
N GLY A 177 -3.68 24.08 -14.36
CA GLY A 177 -4.36 22.83 -13.98
C GLY A 177 -3.76 21.57 -14.63
N SER A 178 -2.69 21.70 -15.43
CA SER A 178 -2.02 20.54 -16.00
C SER A 178 -1.23 19.76 -14.94
N LEU A 179 -1.12 18.45 -15.15
CA LEU A 179 -0.46 17.50 -14.24
C LEU A 179 0.68 16.77 -14.98
N PRO A 180 1.75 17.45 -15.42
CA PRO A 180 2.89 16.79 -16.04
C PRO A 180 3.50 15.73 -15.12
N LYS A 181 3.96 14.63 -15.72
CA LYS A 181 4.75 13.61 -15.00
C LYS A 181 6.07 14.25 -14.56
N ARG A 182 6.38 14.23 -13.26
CA ARG A 182 7.63 14.78 -12.72
C ARG A 182 8.61 13.71 -12.29
N SER A 183 8.08 12.62 -11.74
CA SER A 183 8.87 11.45 -11.40
C SER A 183 8.03 10.20 -11.55
N GLN A 184 8.71 9.07 -11.74
CA GLN A 184 8.09 7.75 -11.74
C GLN A 184 8.94 6.83 -10.89
N MET A 185 8.31 6.24 -9.89
CA MET A 185 8.97 5.32 -8.96
C MET A 185 9.41 4.07 -9.72
N ARG A 186 10.60 3.55 -9.40
CA ARG A 186 11.06 2.30 -10.00
C ARG A 186 10.29 1.13 -9.40
N PHE A 187 9.57 0.37 -10.23
CA PHE A 187 8.97 -0.90 -9.84
C PHE A 187 10.07 -1.97 -9.78
N ALA A 188 10.80 -2.01 -8.68
CA ALA A 188 11.99 -2.84 -8.49
C ALA A 188 11.88 -3.69 -7.20
N PRO A 189 12.71 -4.74 -7.06
CA PRO A 189 12.64 -5.62 -5.90
C PRO A 189 12.87 -4.87 -4.58
N ASN A 190 11.97 -5.11 -3.62
CA ASN A 190 12.06 -4.62 -2.24
C ASN A 190 12.18 -3.09 -2.11
N THR A 191 11.66 -2.36 -3.10
CA THR A 191 11.57 -0.90 -3.09
C THR A 191 10.16 -0.42 -2.77
N GLY A 192 9.99 0.88 -2.60
CA GLY A 192 8.67 1.47 -2.44
C GLY A 192 8.76 2.97 -2.24
N TYR A 193 7.64 3.57 -1.86
CA TYR A 193 7.59 4.96 -1.49
C TYR A 193 6.58 5.21 -0.37
N ALA A 194 6.70 6.36 0.28
CA ALA A 194 5.73 6.85 1.24
C ALA A 194 5.55 8.36 1.11
N PHE A 195 4.32 8.86 1.31
CA PHE A 195 4.06 10.29 1.43
C PHE A 195 2.89 10.58 2.38
N ALA A 196 2.91 11.77 2.98
CA ALA A 196 1.79 12.29 3.74
C ALA A 196 0.74 12.82 2.76
N VAL A 197 -0.49 12.32 2.84
CA VAL A 197 -1.54 12.68 1.88
C VAL A 197 -1.89 14.17 2.02
N GLY A 198 -1.83 14.91 0.93
CA GLY A 198 -2.10 16.34 0.83
C GLY A 198 -3.02 16.67 -0.35
N LYS A 199 -3.32 17.95 -0.57
CA LYS A 199 -4.07 18.38 -1.78
C LYS A 199 -3.18 18.41 -3.02
N ASP A 200 -1.88 18.50 -2.82
CA ASP A 200 -0.80 18.63 -3.79
C ASP A 200 -0.08 17.30 -4.07
N THR A 201 -0.49 16.20 -3.43
CA THR A 201 0.17 14.89 -3.60
C THR A 201 -0.39 14.10 -4.78
N TRP A 202 -0.39 14.71 -5.96
CA TRP A 202 -0.95 14.14 -7.17
C TRP A 202 -0.12 12.96 -7.67
N HIS A 203 -0.77 11.81 -7.82
CA HIS A 203 -0.12 10.60 -8.28
C HIS A 203 -1.05 9.74 -9.13
N SER A 204 -0.47 8.90 -9.99
CA SER A 204 -1.19 8.00 -10.88
C SER A 204 -0.42 6.68 -11.07
N ALA A 205 -1.02 5.74 -11.78
CA ALA A 205 -0.29 4.64 -12.39
C ALA A 205 -0.80 4.46 -13.81
N ASP A 206 0.14 4.46 -14.75
CA ASP A 206 -0.15 4.15 -16.14
C ASP A 206 -0.74 2.74 -16.28
N ARG A 207 -1.31 2.48 -17.45
CA ARG A 207 -1.82 1.16 -17.81
C ARG A 207 -0.71 0.11 -17.69
N VAL A 208 -0.96 -0.93 -16.89
CA VAL A 208 -0.12 -2.13 -16.85
C VAL A 208 -0.17 -2.79 -18.24
N PRO A 209 0.98 -2.94 -18.94
CA PRO A 209 1.01 -3.50 -20.29
C PRO A 209 0.82 -5.02 -20.26
N ASP A 210 0.42 -5.60 -21.40
CA ASP A 210 0.17 -7.04 -21.53
C ASP A 210 1.44 -7.90 -21.39
N THR A 211 2.61 -7.29 -21.49
CA THR A 211 3.91 -7.94 -21.23
C THR A 211 4.16 -8.19 -19.74
N VAL A 212 3.37 -7.59 -18.84
CA VAL A 212 3.51 -7.75 -17.38
C VAL A 212 2.47 -8.73 -16.88
N VAL A 213 2.91 -9.87 -16.35
CA VAL A 213 1.99 -10.88 -15.78
C VAL A 213 1.26 -10.33 -14.55
N THR A 214 2.01 -9.74 -13.62
CA THR A 214 1.47 -9.15 -12.38
C THR A 214 2.33 -7.99 -11.90
N ARG A 215 1.68 -6.93 -11.43
CA ARG A 215 2.28 -5.86 -10.65
C ARG A 215 1.83 -5.99 -9.20
N ASP A 216 2.59 -6.79 -8.44
CA ASP A 216 2.31 -7.07 -7.03
C ASP A 216 2.92 -6.01 -6.11
N SER A 217 2.14 -5.57 -5.12
CA SER A 217 2.61 -4.60 -4.12
C SER A 217 1.81 -4.68 -2.82
N ILE A 218 2.37 -4.15 -1.73
CA ILE A 218 1.63 -3.89 -0.51
C ILE A 218 1.26 -2.41 -0.48
N LEU A 219 -0.04 -2.12 -0.46
CA LEU A 219 -0.57 -0.80 -0.12
C LEU A 219 -0.76 -0.73 1.39
N LEU A 220 0.09 0.01 2.07
CA LEU A 220 -0.06 0.32 3.49
C LEU A 220 -0.61 1.74 3.62
N THR A 221 -1.88 1.83 3.99
CA THR A 221 -2.54 3.12 4.22
C THR A 221 -2.72 3.35 5.70
N TYR A 222 -2.32 4.52 6.18
CA TYR A 222 -2.67 4.98 7.52
C TYR A 222 -3.88 5.90 7.42
N PHE A 223 -5.05 5.42 7.84
CA PHE A 223 -6.28 6.22 7.84
C PHE A 223 -6.32 7.15 9.06
N VAL A 224 -6.83 8.36 8.89
CA VAL A 224 -7.08 9.29 9.99
C VAL A 224 -8.06 8.64 10.98
N ASP A 225 -7.69 8.64 12.26
CA ASP A 225 -8.35 7.95 13.37
C ASP A 225 -8.43 8.89 14.60
N ASN A 226 -8.76 10.16 14.38
CA ASN A 226 -8.68 11.25 15.38
C ASN A 226 -9.98 11.52 16.14
N THR A 227 -11.12 11.08 15.62
CA THR A 227 -12.44 11.29 16.22
C THR A 227 -13.13 9.96 16.44
N LEU A 228 -14.07 9.91 17.39
CA LEU A 228 -14.90 8.72 17.64
C LEU A 228 -15.56 8.21 16.35
N LEU A 229 -16.03 9.13 15.50
CA LEU A 229 -16.63 8.79 14.21
C LEU A 229 -15.62 8.13 13.25
N THR A 230 -14.39 8.65 13.16
CA THR A 230 -13.35 8.00 12.32
C THR A 230 -12.92 6.65 12.88
N VAL A 231 -12.86 6.50 14.20
CA VAL A 231 -12.57 5.22 14.88
C VAL A 231 -13.64 4.19 14.57
N LEU A 232 -14.91 4.52 14.81
CA LEU A 232 -16.04 3.63 14.53
C LEU A 232 -16.10 3.26 13.04
N ARG A 233 -15.85 4.21 12.13
CA ARG A 233 -15.76 3.92 10.69
C ARG A 233 -14.64 2.93 10.36
N ASN A 234 -13.43 3.16 10.87
CA ASN A 234 -12.26 2.33 10.56
C ASN A 234 -12.44 0.91 11.12
N ARG A 235 -12.91 0.79 12.37
CA ARG A 235 -13.18 -0.51 13.00
C ARG A 235 -14.38 -1.22 12.35
N GLY A 236 -15.46 -0.49 12.06
CA GLY A 236 -16.64 -1.01 11.38
C GLY A 236 -16.35 -1.53 9.98
N LYS A 237 -15.54 -0.81 9.19
CA LYS A 237 -15.06 -1.29 7.88
C LYS A 237 -14.27 -2.59 8.00
N ARG A 238 -13.37 -2.69 8.99
CA ARG A 238 -12.61 -3.92 9.25
C ARG A 238 -13.52 -5.08 9.66
N LEU A 239 -14.53 -4.84 10.49
CA LEU A 239 -15.48 -5.89 10.87
C LEU A 239 -16.36 -6.33 9.68
N GLY A 240 -16.94 -5.38 8.95
CA GLY A 240 -17.79 -5.68 7.80
C GLY A 240 -17.05 -6.41 6.68
N ASN A 241 -15.82 -5.98 6.36
CA ASN A 241 -14.98 -6.67 5.39
C ASN A 241 -14.63 -8.10 5.85
N PHE A 242 -14.53 -8.36 7.16
CA PHE A 242 -14.23 -9.69 7.72
C PHE A 242 -15.43 -10.61 7.59
N LEU A 243 -16.63 -10.14 7.98
CA LEU A 243 -17.88 -10.88 7.80
C LEU A 243 -18.11 -11.26 6.33
N LEU A 244 -17.92 -10.32 5.41
CA LEU A 244 -18.00 -10.58 3.97
C LEU A 244 -16.97 -11.60 3.49
N ASN A 245 -15.79 -11.64 4.11
CA ASN A 245 -14.76 -12.62 3.79
C ASN A 245 -15.19 -14.04 4.23
N GLU A 246 -15.77 -14.14 5.42
CA GLU A 246 -16.23 -15.40 6.01
C GLU A 246 -17.37 -16.07 5.23
N PHE A 247 -18.35 -15.29 4.78
CA PHE A 247 -19.42 -15.83 3.92
C PHE A 247 -18.86 -16.44 2.63
N ARG A 248 -17.81 -15.84 2.06
CA ARG A 248 -17.20 -16.31 0.80
C ARG A 248 -16.31 -17.53 1.00
N SER A 249 -15.55 -17.59 2.08
CA SER A 249 -14.72 -18.77 2.35
C SER A 249 -15.58 -20.02 2.56
N ARG A 250 -16.76 -19.88 3.16
CA ARG A 250 -17.72 -20.99 3.30
C ARG A 250 -18.24 -21.49 1.95
N GLY A 251 -18.50 -20.60 1.00
CA GLY A 251 -18.95 -20.97 -0.36
C GLY A 251 -17.86 -21.58 -1.26
N ARG A 252 -16.59 -21.62 -0.83
CA ARG A 252 -15.50 -22.31 -1.55
C ARG A 252 -15.19 -23.69 -0.96
N ALA A 253 -15.71 -23.99 0.23
CA ALA A 253 -15.52 -25.26 0.93
C ALA A 253 -16.74 -26.20 0.76
N ALA A 254 -17.74 -25.78 -0.01
CA ALA A 254 -18.89 -26.54 -0.46
C ALA A 254 -18.79 -26.73 -1.98
#